data_AF-A0A1M2YVV1-F1
#
_entry.id   AF-A0A1M2YVV1-F1
#
_cell.length_a   1.000
_cell.length_b   1.000
_cell.length_c   1.000
_cell.angle_alpha   90.00
_cell.angle_beta   90.00
_cell.angle_gamma   90.00
#
_symmetry.space_group_name_H-M   'P 1'
#
loop_
_entity.id
_entity.type
_entity.pdbx_description
1 polymer ?
#
loop_
_entity_poly.entity_id
_entity_poly.type
_entity_poly.pdbx_seq_one_letter_code
_entity_poly.pdbx_strand_id
1 'polypeptide(L)'
;MQKTIAVRIVNSGARGQVFPTPGGLFEIRSGQTVERVDILPLSEERIGHYAARGVTIEEAKGRKKPARQADMLDIATLEADVAARTDTVAAMAKAAKADGSDANKAALATAEADLAVAEKALAAAQTA
;
A
#
# COMPACT_ATOMS: atom_id res chain seq x y z
N MET A 1 19.25 -9.18 8.78
CA MET A 1 17.86 -9.20 9.33
C MET A 1 17.73 -8.05 10.31
N GLN A 2 16.89 -7.05 10.03
CA GLN A 2 16.56 -6.01 11.01
C GLN A 2 15.74 -6.63 12.15
N LYS A 3 16.06 -6.28 13.40
CA LYS A 3 15.42 -6.80 14.61
C LYS A 3 14.12 -6.03 14.86
N THR A 4 12.97 -6.69 14.78
CA THR A 4 11.65 -6.09 15.02
C THR A 4 11.06 -6.50 16.35
N ILE A 5 10.08 -5.74 16.82
CA ILE A 5 9.27 -6.08 17.99
C ILE A 5 7.79 -6.19 17.58
N ALA A 6 7.15 -7.27 18.01
CA ALA A 6 5.71 -7.45 17.84
C ALA A 6 5.00 -6.70 18.97
N VAL A 7 4.14 -5.75 18.62
CA VAL A 7 3.43 -4.90 19.59
C VAL A 7 1.93 -4.91 19.36
N ARG A 8 1.19 -4.67 20.44
CA ARG A 8 -0.20 -4.25 20.41
C ARG A 8 -0.23 -2.73 20.54
N ILE A 9 -0.92 -2.08 19.62
CA ILE A 9 -1.03 -0.61 19.59
C ILE A 9 -2.50 -0.25 19.73
N VAL A 10 -2.81 0.61 20.70
CA VAL A 10 -4.13 1.18 20.93
C VAL A 10 -4.03 2.68 20.74
N ASN A 11 -4.74 3.23 19.75
CA ASN A 11 -4.79 4.68 19.55
C ASN A 11 -6.11 5.24 20.06
N SER A 12 -6.09 5.76 21.28
CA SER A 12 -7.21 6.48 21.89
C SER A 12 -7.18 7.99 21.60
N GLY A 13 -6.14 8.47 20.91
CA GLY A 13 -5.97 9.88 20.54
C GLY A 13 -6.90 10.32 19.43
N ALA A 14 -7.07 11.64 19.27
CA ALA A 14 -7.94 12.26 18.26
C ALA A 14 -7.38 12.21 16.82
N ARG A 15 -6.13 11.78 16.62
CA ARG A 15 -5.45 11.77 15.31
C ARG A 15 -4.77 10.42 15.04
N GLY A 16 -4.67 10.06 13.77
CA GLY A 16 -3.86 8.93 13.34
C GLY A 16 -2.39 9.09 13.73
N GLN A 17 -1.72 7.98 14.06
CA GLN A 17 -0.27 7.94 14.31
C GLN A 17 0.41 6.96 13.36
N VAL A 18 1.66 7.24 13.01
CA VAL A 18 2.43 6.45 12.04
C VAL A 18 3.62 5.79 12.73
N PHE A 19 3.83 4.50 12.49
CA PHE A 19 4.88 3.68 13.06
C PHE A 19 5.83 3.20 11.96
N PRO A 20 7.15 3.24 12.19
CA PRO A 20 8.11 2.63 11.28
C PRO A 20 8.06 1.10 11.41
N THR A 21 7.97 0.41 10.27
CA THR A 21 7.99 -1.06 10.15
C THR A 21 9.10 -1.47 9.17
N PRO A 22 9.49 -2.75 9.10
CA PRO A 22 10.48 -3.20 8.10
C PRO A 22 10.05 -2.95 6.65
N GLY A 23 8.74 -2.92 6.39
CA GLY A 23 8.19 -2.69 5.06
C GLY A 23 7.88 -1.24 4.75
N GLY A 24 8.27 -0.29 5.60
CA GLY A 24 7.97 1.13 5.43
C GLY A 24 7.23 1.71 6.64
N LEU A 25 6.04 2.25 6.42
CA LEU A 25 5.26 2.95 7.44
C LEU A 25 3.90 2.29 7.67
N PHE A 26 3.48 2.24 8.93
CA PHE A 26 2.18 1.72 9.35
C PHE A 26 1.37 2.81 10.04
N GLU A 27 0.20 3.16 9.51
CA GLU A 27 -0.70 4.11 10.15
C GLU A 27 -1.77 3.42 11.00
N ILE A 28 -1.93 3.85 12.25
CA ILE A 28 -3.07 3.50 13.11
C ILE A 28 -4.02 4.69 13.23
N ARG A 29 -5.28 4.50 12.84
CA ARG A 29 -6.31 5.55 12.88
C ARG A 29 -6.74 5.83 14.33
N SER A 30 -7.35 6.99 14.54
CA SER A 30 -7.99 7.33 15.82
C SER A 30 -9.06 6.30 16.19
N GLY A 31 -9.08 5.87 17.45
CA GLY A 31 -10.01 4.86 17.97
C GLY A 31 -9.68 3.42 17.56
N GLN A 32 -8.63 3.20 16.76
CA GLN A 32 -8.28 1.87 16.28
C GLN A 32 -7.40 1.14 17.30
N THR A 33 -7.65 -0.16 17.46
CA THR A 33 -6.75 -1.09 18.14
C THR A 33 -6.22 -2.07 17.12
N VAL A 34 -4.90 -2.28 17.13
CA VAL A 34 -4.24 -3.22 16.24
C VAL A 34 -3.44 -4.19 17.08
N GLU A 35 -3.77 -5.46 16.94
CA GLU A 35 -3.11 -6.54 17.66
C GLU A 35 -2.00 -7.12 16.78
N ARG A 36 -0.76 -7.11 17.29
CA ARG A 36 0.43 -7.73 16.69
C ARG A 36 0.90 -7.11 15.37
N VAL A 37 1.42 -5.90 15.47
CA VAL A 37 2.21 -5.27 14.39
C VAL A 37 3.70 -5.42 14.69
N ASP A 38 4.47 -5.81 13.68
CA ASP A 38 5.93 -5.79 13.76
C ASP A 38 6.42 -4.38 13.43
N ILE A 39 6.90 -3.66 14.44
CA ILE A 39 7.49 -2.33 14.27
C ILE A 39 9.01 -2.38 14.48
N LEU A 40 9.69 -1.38 13.95
CA LEU A 40 11.09 -1.15 14.30
C LEU A 40 11.19 -0.76 15.79
N PRO A 41 12.30 -1.12 16.46
CA PRO A 41 12.51 -0.76 17.85
C PRO A 41 12.40 0.76 18.04
N LEU A 42 11.58 1.18 18.99
CA LEU A 42 11.38 2.59 19.30
C LEU A 42 12.28 2.97 20.48
N SER A 43 12.82 4.19 20.47
CA SER A 43 13.45 4.78 21.66
C SER A 43 12.40 5.14 22.70
N GLU A 44 12.82 5.22 23.97
CA GLU A 44 11.94 5.62 25.08
C GLU A 44 11.30 7.00 24.86
N GLU A 45 12.06 7.96 24.32
CA GLU A 45 11.55 9.28 23.93
C GLU A 45 10.38 9.18 22.95
N ARG A 46 10.49 8.29 21.96
CA ARG A 46 9.47 8.11 20.93
C ARG A 46 8.22 7.44 21.50
N ILE A 47 8.40 6.49 22.41
CA ILE A 47 7.30 5.87 23.16
C ILE A 47 6.57 6.95 23.99
N GLY A 48 7.31 7.84 24.67
CA GLY A 48 6.74 8.98 25.40
C GLY A 48 5.95 9.93 24.51
N HIS A 49 6.45 10.23 23.30
CA HIS A 49 5.72 11.05 22.32
C HIS A 49 4.40 10.41 21.87
N TYR A 50 4.37 9.09 21.67
CA TYR A 50 3.15 8.37 21.32
C TYR A 50 2.15 8.34 22.48
N ALA A 51 2.63 8.10 23.70
CA ALA A 51 1.81 8.13 24.91
C ALA A 51 1.15 9.49 25.12
N ALA A 52 1.90 10.59 24.95
CA ALA A 52 1.37 11.95 25.03
C ALA A 52 0.26 12.24 23.99
N ARG A 53 0.23 11.49 22.89
CA ARG A 53 -0.80 11.58 21.83
C ARG A 53 -1.95 10.59 22.01
N GLY A 54 -2.02 9.88 23.14
CA GLY A 54 -3.07 8.92 23.44
C GLY A 54 -2.85 7.54 22.83
N VAL A 55 -1.61 7.19 22.46
CA VAL A 55 -1.27 5.86 21.99
C VAL A 55 -0.61 5.03 23.09
N THR A 56 -1.15 3.85 23.32
CA THR A 56 -0.53 2.83 24.18
C THR A 56 0.12 1.76 23.32
N ILE A 57 1.38 1.43 23.60
CA ILE A 57 2.16 0.40 22.92
C ILE A 57 2.55 -0.64 23.96
N GLU A 58 2.12 -1.88 23.76
CA GLU A 58 2.43 -3.01 24.63
C GLU A 58 3.15 -4.09 23.83
N GLU A 59 4.21 -4.69 24.36
CA GLU A 59 4.82 -5.86 23.71
C GLU A 59 3.79 -7.01 23.64
N ALA A 60 3.56 -7.52 22.44
CA ALA A 60 2.61 -8.59 22.22
C ALA A 60 3.19 -9.92 22.73
N LYS A 61 2.97 -10.24 24.00
CA LYS A 61 3.31 -11.54 24.58
C LYS A 61 2.38 -12.62 24.04
N GLY A 62 2.83 -13.40 23.06
CA GLY A 62 2.10 -14.58 22.62
C GLY A 62 2.54 -15.15 21.27
N ARG A 63 2.37 -16.47 21.11
CA ARG A 63 2.76 -17.30 19.96
C ARG A 63 2.40 -16.62 18.63
N LYS A 64 3.41 -16.39 17.78
CA LYS A 64 3.30 -15.86 16.41
C LYS A 64 2.14 -16.53 15.69
N LYS A 65 1.04 -15.81 15.47
CA LYS A 65 0.15 -16.12 14.34
C LYS A 65 0.78 -15.37 13.17
N PRO A 66 1.04 -16.02 12.03
CA PRO A 66 1.55 -15.29 10.87
C PRO A 66 0.56 -14.17 10.59
N ALA A 67 1.03 -12.93 10.70
CA ALA A 67 0.33 -11.82 10.09
C ALA A 67 0.19 -12.22 8.61
N ARG A 68 -1.03 -12.22 8.08
CA ARG A 68 -1.19 -12.20 6.63
C ARG A 68 -0.42 -10.97 6.20
N GLN A 69 0.75 -11.19 5.60
CA GLN A 69 1.50 -10.16 4.90
C GLN A 69 0.47 -9.54 3.96
N ALA A 70 0.09 -8.28 4.22
CA ALA A 70 -0.65 -7.53 3.23
C ALA A 70 0.16 -7.64 1.95
N ASP A 71 -0.46 -8.10 0.86
CA ASP A 71 0.22 -8.35 -0.41
C ASP A 71 1.15 -7.16 -0.69
N MET A 72 2.46 -7.39 -0.56
CA MET A 72 3.43 -6.40 -0.99
C MET A 72 3.18 -6.25 -2.48
N LEU A 73 2.66 -5.10 -2.88
CA LEU A 73 2.53 -4.74 -4.28
C LEU A 73 3.93 -4.80 -4.90
N ASP A 74 4.15 -5.80 -5.73
CA ASP A 74 5.42 -5.97 -6.44
C ASP A 74 5.48 -4.93 -7.56
N ILE A 75 6.24 -3.86 -7.30
CA ILE A 75 6.40 -2.73 -8.20
C ILE A 75 6.93 -3.20 -9.56
N ALA A 76 7.83 -4.19 -9.60
CA ALA A 76 8.38 -4.71 -10.85
C ALA A 76 7.31 -5.40 -11.70
N THR A 77 6.40 -6.14 -11.05
CA THR A 77 5.26 -6.76 -11.73
C THR A 77 4.26 -5.72 -12.24
N LEU A 78 4.02 -4.64 -11.47
CA LEU A 78 3.15 -3.54 -11.89
C LEU A 78 3.73 -2.73 -13.06
N GLU A 79 5.03 -2.46 -13.06
CA GLU A 79 5.71 -1.78 -14.17
C GLU A 79 5.67 -2.62 -15.45
N ALA A 80 5.87 -3.93 -15.34
CA ALA A 80 5.74 -4.84 -16.47
C ALA A 80 4.30 -4.89 -17.02
N ASP A 81 3.29 -4.87 -16.14
CA ASP A 81 1.88 -4.83 -16.52
C ASP A 81 1.51 -3.51 -17.20
N VAL A 82 2.02 -2.37 -16.72
CA VAL A 82 1.83 -1.05 -17.35
C VAL A 82 2.45 -1.03 -18.74
N ALA A 83 3.68 -1.52 -18.90
CA ALA A 83 4.33 -1.59 -20.21
C ALA A 83 3.55 -2.46 -21.20
N ALA A 84 3.11 -3.65 -20.76
CA ALA A 84 2.31 -4.57 -21.59
C ALA A 84 0.95 -3.98 -21.99
N ARG A 85 0.29 -3.24 -21.08
CA ARG A 85 -0.97 -2.54 -21.36
C ARG A 85 -0.78 -1.35 -22.31
N THR A 86 0.34 -0.63 -22.18
CA THR A 86 0.67 0.49 -23.08
C THR A 86 0.90 0.00 -24.51
N ASP A 87 1.63 -1.10 -24.68
CA ASP A 87 1.88 -1.69 -25.99
C ASP A 87 0.60 -2.24 -26.64
N THR A 88 -0.30 -2.83 -25.84
CA THR A 88 -1.59 -3.32 -26.34
C THR A 88 -2.53 -2.18 -26.72
N VAL A 89 -2.58 -1.08 -25.96
CA VAL A 89 -3.33 0.15 -26.34
C VAL A 89 -2.77 0.73 -27.65
N ALA A 90 -1.45 0.83 -27.79
CA ALA A 90 -0.83 1.34 -29.01
C ALA A 90 -1.10 0.44 -30.23
N ALA A 91 -1.05 -0.88 -30.05
CA ALA A 91 -1.38 -1.85 -31.09
C ALA A 91 -2.87 -1.80 -31.48
N MET A 92 -3.78 -1.70 -30.51
CA MET A 92 -5.22 -1.53 -30.75
C MET A 92 -5.54 -0.19 -31.39
N ALA A 93 -4.88 0.91 -31.01
CA ALA A 93 -5.06 2.21 -31.64
C ALA A 93 -4.59 2.22 -33.10
N LYS A 94 -3.51 1.48 -33.41
CA LYS A 94 -3.03 1.29 -34.76
C LYS A 94 -3.99 0.44 -35.61
N ALA A 95 -4.61 -0.59 -35.02
CA ALA A 95 -5.64 -1.40 -35.65
C ALA A 95 -6.99 -0.65 -35.81
N ALA A 96 -7.38 0.19 -34.84
CA ALA A 96 -8.61 0.97 -34.86
C ALA A 96 -8.61 2.03 -35.98
N LYS A 97 -7.44 2.61 -36.29
CA LYS A 97 -7.27 3.51 -37.45
C LYS A 97 -7.42 2.80 -38.81
N ALA A 98 -7.33 1.47 -38.85
CA ALA A 98 -7.50 0.71 -40.08
C ALA A 98 -8.98 0.40 -40.41
N ASP A 99 -9.85 0.23 -39.40
CA ASP A 99 -11.26 -0.20 -39.60
C ASP A 99 -12.35 0.72 -39.01
N GLY A 100 -12.01 1.78 -38.26
CA GLY A 100 -12.89 2.92 -37.97
C GLY A 100 -14.26 2.67 -37.28
N SER A 101 -14.57 1.44 -36.86
CA SER A 101 -15.88 1.08 -36.32
C SER A 101 -16.11 1.59 -34.89
N ASP A 102 -17.38 1.80 -34.50
CA ASP A 102 -17.72 2.30 -33.16
C ASP A 102 -17.43 1.29 -32.04
N ALA A 103 -17.41 -0.01 -32.35
CA ALA A 103 -16.95 -1.05 -31.42
C ALA A 103 -15.45 -0.88 -31.08
N ASN A 104 -14.65 -0.46 -32.06
CA ASN A 104 -13.22 -0.21 -31.85
C ASN A 104 -12.99 1.05 -31.01
N LYS A 105 -13.83 2.09 -31.15
CA LYS A 105 -13.75 3.30 -30.30
C LYS A 105 -14.09 3.00 -28.84
N ALA A 106 -15.09 2.15 -28.60
CA ALA A 106 -15.45 1.72 -27.25
C ALA A 106 -14.34 0.86 -26.60
N ALA A 107 -13.73 -0.04 -27.36
CA ALA A 107 -12.57 -0.81 -26.91
C ALA A 107 -11.38 0.10 -26.56
N LEU A 108 -11.12 1.12 -27.37
CA LEU A 108 -10.04 2.07 -27.16
C LEU A 108 -10.27 2.93 -25.90
N ALA A 109 -11.48 3.43 -25.69
CA ALA A 109 -11.85 4.16 -24.47
C ALA A 109 -11.74 3.29 -23.20
N THR A 110 -12.04 2.00 -23.30
CA THR A 110 -11.92 1.06 -22.17
C THR A 110 -10.44 0.80 -21.84
N ALA A 111 -9.61 0.61 -22.87
CA ALA A 111 -8.19 0.40 -22.71
C ALA A 111 -7.46 1.65 -22.15
N GLU A 112 -7.88 2.85 -22.53
CA GLU A 112 -7.40 4.12 -21.94
C GLU A 112 -7.79 4.24 -20.46
N ALA A 113 -9.00 3.85 -20.09
CA ALA A 113 -9.44 3.85 -18.69
C ALA A 113 -8.64 2.84 -17.84
N ASP A 114 -8.38 1.65 -18.38
CA ASP A 114 -7.58 0.63 -17.71
C ASP A 114 -6.11 1.05 -17.55
N LEU A 115 -5.55 1.78 -18.52
CA LEU A 115 -4.23 2.38 -18.42
C LEU A 115 -4.17 3.41 -17.29
N ALA A 116 -5.16 4.32 -17.22
CA ALA A 116 -5.22 5.35 -16.18
C ALA A 116 -5.34 4.76 -14.76
N VAL A 117 -6.06 3.64 -14.60
CA VAL A 117 -6.13 2.92 -13.32
C VAL A 117 -4.79 2.30 -12.96
N ALA A 118 -4.09 1.69 -13.93
CA ALA A 118 -2.78 1.09 -13.72
C ALA A 118 -1.70 2.15 -13.40
N GLU A 119 -1.69 3.28 -14.10
CA GLU A 119 -0.79 4.41 -13.81
C GLU A 119 -1.03 4.99 -12.40
N LYS A 120 -2.30 5.10 -11.98
CA LYS A 120 -2.63 5.58 -10.63
C LYS A 120 -2.20 4.58 -9.55
N ALA A 121 -2.31 3.28 -9.82
CA ALA A 121 -1.82 2.24 -8.92
C ALA A 121 -0.28 2.26 -8.82
N LEU A 122 0.41 2.46 -9.95
CA LEU A 122 1.86 2.63 -9.98
C LEU A 122 2.31 3.88 -9.22
N ALA A 123 1.67 5.02 -9.46
CA ALA A 123 1.96 6.27 -8.77
C ALA A 123 1.74 6.14 -7.25
N ALA A 124 0.66 5.49 -6.83
CA ALA A 124 0.41 5.20 -5.42
C ALA A 124 1.50 4.31 -4.81
N ALA A 125 1.97 3.29 -5.54
CA ALA A 125 3.03 2.39 -5.10
C ALA A 125 4.42 3.05 -5.03
N GLN A 126 4.69 4.08 -5.86
CA GLN A 126 5.93 4.86 -5.80
C GLN A 126 5.95 5.90 -4.67
N THR A 127 4.79 6.25 -4.14
CA THR A 127 4.65 7.22 -3.04
C THR A 127 4.42 6.61 -1.65
N ALA A 128 4.24 5.29 -1.57
CA ALA A 128 4.03 4.52 -0.34
C ALA A 128 5.35 3.98 0.22
#